data_AF-A0A7W6CHE6-F1
#
_entry.id   AF-A0A7W6CHE6-F1
#
_cell.length_a   1.000
_cell.length_b   1.000
_cell.length_c   1.000
_cell.angle_alpha   90.00
_cell.angle_beta   90.00
_cell.angle_gamma   90.00
#
_symmetry.space_group_name_H-M   'P 1'
#
loop_
_entity.id
_entity.type
_entity.pdbx_description
1 polymer ?
#
loop_
_entity_poly.entity_id
_entity_poly.type
_entity_poly.pdbx_seq_one_letter_code
_entity_poly.pdbx_strand_id
1 'polypeptide(L)'
;MSSAYEELGVADYVLKEGDMGYGTMIHQIPKVPFNTYKLMHELGDTRLAAEGPALASRRADGSIATLIWNLAEVQQPSGIPGVARTHNVTGEDKSFLVKFEGAAGKTAKIQFVDQQRGSPLPAWRAMGSPQYPRADQLAALRKAAEMAAPITVKLDVQGALTLPAEGVALITLAWSEPGALYKRPRAFQRASPTATPATTGPMETMGAIAHAKALHQRRRAA
;
A
#
# COMPACT_ATOMS: atom_id res chain seq x y z
N MET A 1 -8.04 -10.62 10.26
CA MET A 1 -8.72 -11.61 11.13
C MET A 1 -9.14 -10.92 12.42
N SER A 2 -10.27 -11.31 13.02
CA SER A 2 -10.70 -10.77 14.33
C SER A 2 -9.88 -11.39 15.47
N SER A 3 -9.72 -10.69 16.58
CA SER A 3 -9.15 -11.21 17.84
C SER A 3 -10.15 -12.02 18.67
N ALA A 4 -11.38 -12.23 18.19
CA ALA A 4 -12.32 -13.18 18.78
C ALA A 4 -11.87 -14.61 18.45
N TYR A 5 -11.04 -15.18 19.32
CA TYR A 5 -10.39 -16.47 19.14
C TYR A 5 -10.05 -17.10 20.50
N GLU A 6 -10.17 -18.42 20.63
CA GLU A 6 -10.15 -19.10 21.94
C GLU A 6 -9.26 -20.36 21.99
N GLU A 7 -8.31 -20.57 21.07
CA GLU A 7 -7.39 -21.73 21.13
C GLU A 7 -6.61 -21.84 22.44
N LEU A 8 -6.39 -20.71 23.11
CA LEU A 8 -5.66 -20.60 24.37
C LEU A 8 -6.58 -20.21 25.54
N GLY A 9 -7.89 -20.32 25.34
CA GLY A 9 -8.92 -19.80 26.23
C GLY A 9 -9.37 -18.38 25.87
N VAL A 10 -10.31 -17.86 26.66
CA VAL A 10 -10.87 -16.52 26.47
C VAL A 10 -9.84 -15.47 26.90
N ALA A 11 -9.54 -14.53 26.00
CA ALA A 11 -8.66 -13.42 26.33
C ALA A 11 -9.27 -12.54 27.44
N ASP A 12 -8.47 -12.29 28.47
CA ASP A 12 -8.85 -11.45 29.61
C ASP A 12 -8.45 -9.98 29.42
N TYR A 13 -8.31 -9.51 28.18
CA TYR A 13 -7.93 -8.14 27.86
C TYR A 13 -8.45 -7.73 26.48
N VAL A 14 -8.59 -6.41 26.24
CA VAL A 14 -8.90 -5.88 24.90
C VAL A 14 -7.62 -5.49 24.14
N LEU A 15 -6.68 -4.83 24.81
CA LEU A 15 -5.36 -4.50 24.29
C LEU A 15 -4.33 -4.76 25.39
N LYS A 16 -3.13 -5.18 25.02
CA LYS A 16 -1.97 -5.26 25.92
C LYS A 16 -0.68 -5.00 25.15
N GLU A 17 0.37 -4.66 25.88
CA GLU A 17 1.73 -4.65 25.35
C GLU A 17 2.19 -6.06 25.01
N GLY A 18 2.94 -6.20 23.92
CA GLY A 18 3.46 -7.50 23.47
C GLY A 18 2.38 -8.45 22.93
N ASP A 19 1.15 -7.96 22.68
CA ASP A 19 0.10 -8.73 22.04
C ASP A 19 0.41 -8.98 20.57
N MET A 20 1.21 -10.01 20.32
CA MET A 20 1.52 -10.51 18.97
C MET A 20 0.53 -11.61 18.54
N GLY A 21 -0.67 -11.63 19.13
CA GLY A 21 -1.72 -12.57 18.76
C GLY A 21 -2.20 -12.39 17.32
N TYR A 22 -2.83 -13.42 16.77
CA TYR A 22 -3.19 -13.51 15.35
C TYR A 22 -4.22 -12.46 14.87
N GLY A 23 -5.04 -11.94 15.78
CA GLY A 23 -6.12 -11.03 15.44
C GLY A 23 -5.60 -9.63 15.10
N THR A 24 -5.99 -9.14 13.93
CA THR A 24 -5.61 -7.81 13.40
C THR A 24 -6.63 -6.72 13.81
N MET A 25 -7.78 -7.11 14.36
CA MET A 25 -8.81 -6.19 14.86
C MET A 25 -9.48 -6.74 16.12
N ILE A 26 -9.91 -5.88 17.03
CA ILE A 26 -10.69 -6.25 18.22
C ILE A 26 -11.73 -5.17 18.53
N HIS A 27 -13.00 -5.51 18.78
CA HIS A 27 -14.08 -4.54 19.01
C HIS A 27 -14.15 -3.40 17.95
N GLN A 28 -13.90 -3.73 16.67
CA GLN A 28 -13.79 -2.79 15.55
C GLN A 28 -12.65 -1.77 15.69
N ILE A 29 -11.69 -2.00 16.60
CA ILE A 29 -10.45 -1.24 16.74
C ILE A 29 -9.43 -1.91 15.82
N PRO A 30 -8.97 -1.23 14.75
CA PRO A 30 -7.91 -1.74 13.92
C PRO A 30 -6.58 -1.77 14.69
N LYS A 31 -5.88 -2.90 14.68
CA LYS A 31 -4.48 -2.96 15.14
C LYS A 31 -3.55 -2.56 13.99
N VAL A 32 -2.28 -2.28 14.31
CA VAL A 32 -1.24 -1.92 13.34
C VAL A 32 -1.24 -2.86 12.11
N PRO A 33 -1.27 -4.20 12.25
CA PRO A 33 -1.26 -5.08 11.08
C PRO A 33 -2.47 -4.90 10.15
N PHE A 34 -3.66 -4.58 10.67
CA PHE A 34 -4.83 -4.34 9.82
C PHE A 34 -4.66 -3.07 8.98
N ASN A 35 -4.12 -2.01 9.59
CA ASN A 35 -3.83 -0.78 8.85
C ASN A 35 -2.66 -0.96 7.87
N THR A 36 -1.68 -1.81 8.17
CA THR A 36 -0.68 -2.22 7.18
C THR A 36 -1.33 -2.93 5.98
N TYR A 37 -2.31 -3.80 6.20
CA TYR A 37 -3.09 -4.39 5.10
C TYR A 37 -3.92 -3.35 4.32
N LYS A 38 -4.45 -2.30 4.98
CA LYS A 38 -5.07 -1.17 4.25
C LYS A 38 -4.07 -0.49 3.31
N LEU A 39 -2.83 -0.23 3.76
CA LEU A 39 -1.78 0.31 2.90
C LEU A 39 -1.44 -0.63 1.73
N MET A 40 -1.39 -1.94 1.98
CA MET A 40 -1.13 -2.92 0.93
C MET A 40 -2.28 -3.03 -0.09
N HIS A 41 -3.52 -2.85 0.36
CA HIS A 41 -4.70 -2.86 -0.51
C HIS A 41 -4.68 -1.73 -1.55
N GLU A 42 -4.00 -0.63 -1.22
CA GLU A 42 -3.82 0.51 -2.12
C GLU A 42 -2.77 0.26 -3.21
N LEU A 43 -2.05 -0.88 -3.21
CA LEU A 43 -1.15 -1.22 -4.30
C LEU A 43 -1.94 -1.56 -5.57
N GLY A 44 -1.32 -1.30 -6.72
CA GLY A 44 -1.83 -1.69 -8.02
C GLY A 44 -1.49 -3.12 -8.39
N ASP A 45 -2.06 -3.53 -9.51
CA ASP A 45 -2.09 -4.87 -10.04
C ASP A 45 -0.97 -5.14 -11.06
N THR A 46 -0.22 -4.10 -11.45
CA THR A 46 1.01 -4.23 -12.25
C THR A 46 2.24 -3.95 -11.40
N ARG A 47 3.06 -4.95 -11.11
CA ARG A 47 4.31 -4.78 -10.35
C ARG A 47 5.34 -3.99 -11.16
N LEU A 48 5.99 -3.04 -10.49
CA LEU A 48 7.12 -2.27 -11.03
C LEU A 48 8.44 -2.79 -10.41
N ALA A 49 9.55 -2.53 -11.08
CA ALA A 49 10.86 -2.76 -10.50
C ALA A 49 11.07 -1.81 -9.30
N ALA A 50 11.57 -2.37 -8.20
CA ALA A 50 11.92 -1.63 -6.98
C ALA A 50 13.08 -2.36 -6.30
N GLU A 51 14.00 -1.58 -5.74
CA GLU A 51 15.14 -2.06 -4.96
C GLU A 51 15.00 -1.66 -3.49
N GLY A 52 15.56 -2.47 -2.60
CA GLY A 52 15.45 -2.27 -1.15
C GLY A 52 14.18 -2.87 -0.54
N PRO A 53 13.85 -2.50 0.71
CA PRO A 53 12.66 -2.98 1.41
C PRO A 53 11.41 -2.24 0.89
N ALA A 54 11.12 -2.44 -0.39
CA ALA A 54 10.07 -1.75 -1.11
C ALA A 54 9.29 -2.67 -2.05
N LEU A 55 8.02 -2.34 -2.27
CA LEU A 55 7.14 -2.96 -3.25
C LEU A 55 6.43 -1.86 -4.03
N ALA A 56 6.75 -1.74 -5.32
CA ALA A 56 6.16 -0.74 -6.21
C ALA A 56 5.20 -1.38 -7.20
N SER A 57 4.15 -0.64 -7.53
CA SER A 57 3.10 -1.06 -8.46
C SER A 57 2.49 0.13 -9.20
N ARG A 58 1.94 -0.15 -10.38
CA ARG A 58 1.11 0.78 -11.14
C ARG A 58 -0.35 0.36 -10.99
N ARG A 59 -1.20 1.34 -10.67
CA ARG A 59 -2.66 1.18 -10.56
C ARG A 59 -3.34 1.30 -11.92
N ALA A 60 -4.61 0.90 -11.97
CA ALA A 60 -5.45 0.99 -13.17
C ALA A 60 -5.58 2.42 -13.72
N ASP A 61 -5.54 3.45 -12.87
CA ASP A 61 -5.57 4.86 -13.27
C ASP A 61 -4.21 5.40 -13.77
N GLY A 62 -3.19 4.55 -13.81
CA GLY A 62 -1.83 4.89 -14.19
C GLY A 62 -0.97 5.40 -13.03
N SER A 63 -1.54 5.76 -11.88
CA SER A 63 -0.76 6.23 -10.72
C SER A 63 0.20 5.16 -10.18
N ILE A 64 1.29 5.61 -9.56
CA ILE A 64 2.28 4.73 -8.92
C ILE A 64 1.99 4.68 -7.43
N ALA A 65 2.04 3.46 -6.88
CA ALA A 65 1.95 3.17 -5.46
C ALA A 65 3.16 2.35 -5.02
N THR A 66 3.90 2.85 -4.03
CA THR A 66 5.10 2.21 -3.50
C THR A 66 5.00 2.07 -2.00
N LEU A 67 5.01 0.83 -1.53
CA LEU A 67 5.13 0.49 -0.12
C LEU A 67 6.62 0.42 0.25
N ILE A 68 7.00 0.97 1.39
CA ILE A 68 8.36 0.93 1.95
C ILE A 68 8.25 0.53 3.43
N TRP A 69 9.13 -0.34 3.90
CA TRP A 69 9.09 -0.82 5.28
C TRP A 69 10.46 -0.83 5.97
N ASN A 70 10.46 -0.58 7.28
CA ASN A 70 11.60 -0.82 8.15
C ASN A 70 11.35 -2.10 8.96
N LEU A 71 11.81 -3.23 8.44
CA LEU A 71 11.73 -4.50 9.16
C LEU A 71 12.64 -4.45 10.40
N ALA A 72 12.09 -4.85 11.54
CA ALA A 72 12.79 -4.97 12.80
C ALA A 72 12.46 -6.32 13.45
N GLU A 73 13.35 -6.81 14.29
CA GLU A 73 13.14 -8.07 15.01
C GLU A 73 12.33 -7.81 16.27
N VAL A 74 11.23 -8.55 16.45
CA VAL A 74 10.43 -8.51 17.68
C VAL A 74 10.81 -9.72 18.52
N GLN A 75 11.33 -9.49 19.72
CA GLN A 75 11.67 -10.56 20.64
C GLN A 75 10.38 -11.21 21.15
N GLN A 76 10.16 -12.46 20.76
CA GLN A 76 9.12 -13.29 21.33
C GLN A 76 9.74 -14.35 22.24
N PRO A 77 9.29 -14.45 23.50
CA PRO A 77 9.67 -15.57 24.36
C PRO A 77 9.32 -16.91 23.70
N SER A 78 10.17 -17.91 23.87
CA SER A 78 9.87 -19.29 23.45
C SER A 78 8.55 -19.76 24.08
N GLY A 79 7.69 -20.38 23.28
CA GLY A 79 6.40 -20.89 23.73
C GLY A 79 5.25 -20.34 22.89
N ILE A 80 4.16 -19.97 23.56
CA ILE A 80 2.89 -19.63 22.92
C ILE A 80 2.93 -18.19 22.41
N PRO A 81 2.69 -17.92 21.12
CA PRO A 81 2.64 -16.57 20.58
C PRO A 81 1.62 -15.68 21.31
N GLY A 82 1.98 -14.42 21.55
CA GLY A 82 1.09 -13.46 22.19
C GLY A 82 1.03 -13.53 23.72
N VAL A 83 1.81 -14.39 24.40
CA VAL A 83 1.91 -14.36 25.88
C VAL A 83 2.89 -13.30 26.40
N ALA A 84 3.63 -12.64 25.52
CA ALA A 84 4.55 -11.59 25.89
C ALA A 84 3.79 -10.45 26.61
N ARG A 85 4.41 -9.90 27.65
CA ARG A 85 3.89 -8.76 28.42
C ARG A 85 4.48 -7.43 27.95
N THR A 86 5.51 -7.49 27.13
CA THR A 86 6.24 -6.34 26.61
C THR A 86 6.43 -6.50 25.11
N HIS A 87 6.45 -5.36 24.41
CA HIS A 87 6.78 -5.31 22.99
C HIS A 87 8.25 -4.90 22.84
N ASN A 88 9.15 -5.88 22.92
CA ASN A 88 10.58 -5.64 22.83
C ASN A 88 11.03 -5.78 21.38
N VAL A 89 11.42 -4.66 20.78
CA VAL A 89 11.88 -4.59 19.39
C VAL A 89 13.38 -4.33 19.37
N THR A 90 14.12 -5.15 18.63
CA THR A 90 15.51 -4.90 18.27
C THR A 90 15.53 -4.24 16.89
N GLY A 91 15.74 -2.93 16.88
CA GLY A 91 15.77 -2.12 15.67
C GLY A 91 15.91 -0.64 15.99
N GLU A 92 16.24 0.14 14.98
CA GLU A 92 16.39 1.59 15.05
C GLU A 92 15.58 2.28 13.96
N ASP A 93 15.36 3.57 14.12
CA ASP A 93 14.78 4.43 13.10
C ASP A 93 15.71 4.45 11.88
N LYS A 94 15.16 4.21 10.69
CA LYS A 94 15.92 4.23 9.43
C LYS A 94 15.44 5.34 8.54
N SER A 95 16.40 6.07 7.97
CA SER A 95 16.18 7.06 6.93
C SER A 95 16.46 6.45 5.56
N PHE A 96 15.44 6.45 4.70
CA PHE A 96 15.51 5.96 3.33
C PHE A 96 15.58 7.14 2.37
N LEU A 97 16.51 7.09 1.42
CA LEU A 97 16.48 7.98 0.26
C LEU A 97 15.64 7.32 -0.83
N VAL A 98 14.46 7.87 -1.07
CA VAL A 98 13.51 7.32 -2.05
C VAL A 98 13.65 8.10 -3.35
N LYS A 99 14.11 7.40 -4.39
CA LYS A 99 14.25 7.95 -5.73
C LYS A 99 13.22 7.32 -6.67
N PHE A 100 12.47 8.17 -7.35
CA PHE A 100 11.57 7.76 -8.44
C PHE A 100 12.12 8.30 -9.76
N GLU A 101 12.56 7.40 -10.65
CA GLU A 101 13.10 7.80 -11.95
C GLU A 101 12.04 8.51 -12.80
N GLY A 102 12.36 9.71 -13.30
CA GLY A 102 11.42 10.51 -14.10
C GLY A 102 10.30 11.20 -13.28
N ALA A 103 10.39 11.19 -11.95
CA ALA A 103 9.37 11.80 -11.08
C ALA A 103 9.76 13.18 -10.53
N ALA A 104 10.91 13.72 -10.93
CA ALA A 104 11.41 14.99 -10.42
C ALA A 104 10.35 16.11 -10.59
N GLY A 105 10.06 16.82 -9.51
CA GLY A 105 9.08 17.90 -9.48
C GLY A 105 7.63 17.46 -9.34
N LYS A 106 7.33 16.15 -9.33
CA LYS A 106 5.98 15.63 -9.05
C LYS A 106 5.65 15.73 -7.56
N THR A 107 4.36 15.73 -7.27
CA THR A 107 3.84 15.68 -5.90
C THR A 107 3.52 14.24 -5.51
N ALA A 108 3.98 13.83 -4.34
CA ALA A 108 3.66 12.54 -3.74
C ALA A 108 2.83 12.73 -2.47
N LYS A 109 1.98 11.75 -2.18
CA LYS A 109 1.25 11.62 -0.93
C LYS A 109 1.80 10.43 -0.15
N ILE A 110 2.13 10.64 1.12
CA ILE A 110 2.72 9.62 1.98
C ILE A 110 1.77 9.34 3.13
N GLN A 111 1.40 8.07 3.30
CA GLN A 111 0.69 7.58 4.48
C GLN A 111 1.60 6.67 5.29
N PHE A 112 1.41 6.65 6.60
CA PHE A 112 2.24 5.91 7.54
C PHE A 112 1.41 5.02 8.44
N VAL A 113 1.96 3.86 8.76
CA VAL A 113 1.49 2.97 9.82
C VAL A 113 2.69 2.50 10.62
N ASP A 114 2.64 2.67 11.93
CA ASP A 114 3.62 2.15 12.89
C ASP A 114 2.98 2.07 14.30
N GLN A 115 3.78 1.78 15.33
CA GLN A 115 3.28 1.66 16.70
C GLN A 115 2.67 2.96 17.27
N GLN A 116 2.95 4.11 16.66
CA GLN A 116 2.46 5.43 17.05
C GLN A 116 1.39 5.99 16.09
N ARG A 117 1.47 5.69 14.79
CA ARG A 117 0.60 6.22 13.73
C ARG A 117 -0.29 5.12 13.16
N GLY A 118 -1.61 5.33 13.15
CA GLY A 118 -2.55 4.27 12.77
C GLY A 118 -2.54 3.11 13.77
N SER A 119 -2.35 3.41 15.05
CA SER A 119 -2.23 2.46 16.15
C SER A 119 -3.15 2.89 17.31
N PRO A 120 -3.86 1.97 17.97
CA PRO A 120 -4.60 2.30 19.18
C PRO A 120 -3.70 2.50 20.41
N LEU A 121 -2.45 2.00 20.37
CA LEU A 121 -1.59 1.87 21.54
C LEU A 121 -1.28 3.21 22.23
N PRO A 122 -0.98 4.32 21.53
CA PRO A 122 -0.72 5.59 22.19
C PRO A 122 -1.91 6.10 23.00
N ALA A 123 -3.12 6.01 22.43
CA ALA A 123 -4.34 6.40 23.12
C ALA A 123 -4.69 5.46 24.28
N TRP A 124 -4.50 4.16 24.09
CA TRP A 124 -4.71 3.17 25.15
C TRP A 124 -3.76 3.38 26.34
N ARG A 125 -2.47 3.62 26.08
CA ARG A 125 -1.50 3.99 27.12
C ARG A 125 -1.91 5.28 27.85
N ALA A 126 -2.34 6.30 27.11
CA ALA A 126 -2.80 7.56 27.70
C ALA A 126 -4.05 7.41 28.59
N MET A 127 -4.86 6.36 28.37
CA MET A 127 -6.00 6.00 29.23
C MET A 127 -5.59 5.22 30.49
N GLY A 128 -4.30 5.00 30.73
CA GLY A 128 -3.80 4.16 31.83
C GLY A 128 -3.84 2.67 31.50
N SER A 129 -3.82 2.30 30.22
CA SER A 129 -3.78 0.92 29.75
C SER A 129 -4.89 0.02 30.34
N PRO A 130 -6.18 0.42 30.26
CA PRO A 130 -7.26 -0.35 30.86
C PRO A 130 -7.36 -1.75 30.23
N GLN A 131 -7.43 -2.77 31.08
CA GLN A 131 -7.63 -4.17 30.68
C GLN A 131 -8.96 -4.36 29.94
N TYR A 132 -10.02 -3.75 30.48
CA TYR A 132 -11.37 -3.72 29.91
C TYR A 132 -11.83 -2.27 29.74
N PRO A 133 -11.54 -1.63 28.60
CA PRO A 133 -11.97 -0.27 28.33
C PRO A 133 -13.50 -0.17 28.34
N ARG A 134 -14.03 0.91 28.92
CA ARG A 134 -15.46 1.24 28.88
C ARG A 134 -15.90 1.59 27.46
N ALA A 135 -17.21 1.68 27.22
CA ALA A 135 -17.77 1.95 25.89
C ALA A 135 -17.27 3.27 25.25
N ASP A 136 -17.12 4.33 26.05
CA ASP A 136 -16.55 5.62 25.63
C ASP A 136 -15.07 5.49 25.24
N GLN A 137 -14.29 4.75 26.04
CA GLN A 137 -12.89 4.46 25.76
C GLN A 137 -12.73 3.60 24.49
N LEU A 138 -13.57 2.58 24.29
CA LEU A 138 -13.57 1.78 23.06
C LEU A 138 -13.84 2.64 21.82
N ALA A 139 -14.82 3.56 21.88
CA ALA A 139 -15.09 4.47 20.79
C ALA A 139 -13.88 5.40 20.50
N ALA A 140 -13.24 5.93 21.55
CA ALA A 140 -12.04 6.74 21.42
C ALA A 140 -10.86 5.95 20.83
N LEU A 141 -10.67 4.69 21.23
CA LEU A 141 -9.63 3.80 20.69
C LEU A 141 -9.85 3.49 19.20
N ARG A 142 -11.10 3.21 18.78
CA ARG A 142 -11.41 3.02 17.35
C ARG A 142 -11.00 4.24 16.54
N LYS A 143 -11.38 5.43 17.00
CA LYS A 143 -11.05 6.68 16.33
C LYS A 143 -9.54 6.94 16.30
N ALA A 144 -8.84 6.70 17.42
CA ALA A 144 -7.40 6.90 17.52
C ALA A 144 -6.60 5.93 16.64
N ALA A 145 -7.14 4.74 16.39
CA ALA A 145 -6.52 3.73 15.55
C ALA A 145 -6.75 3.93 14.05
N GLU A 146 -7.58 4.90 13.65
CA GLU A 146 -7.71 5.22 12.23
C GLU A 146 -6.40 5.80 11.67
N MET A 147 -6.15 5.53 10.40
CA MET A 147 -4.97 6.05 9.73
C MET A 147 -5.11 7.56 9.51
N ALA A 148 -4.03 8.29 9.77
CA ALA A 148 -3.97 9.71 9.47
C ALA A 148 -4.05 9.95 7.95
N ALA A 149 -4.59 11.10 7.57
CA ALA A 149 -4.60 11.53 6.18
C ALA A 149 -3.16 11.59 5.62
N PRO A 150 -2.96 11.31 4.32
CA PRO A 150 -1.64 11.41 3.70
C PRO A 150 -1.04 12.82 3.84
N ILE A 151 0.26 12.88 4.15
CA ILE A 151 1.02 14.12 4.00
C ILE A 151 1.42 14.30 2.54
N THR A 152 1.44 15.54 2.06
CA THR A 152 1.79 15.87 0.68
C THR A 152 3.20 16.44 0.63
N VAL A 153 4.06 15.85 -0.20
CA VAL A 153 5.45 16.29 -0.38
C VAL A 153 5.75 16.50 -1.86
N LYS A 154 6.61 17.46 -2.18
CA LYS A 154 7.16 17.60 -3.52
C LYS A 154 8.40 16.70 -3.62
N LEU A 155 8.43 15.82 -4.61
CA LEU A 155 9.61 15.01 -4.89
C LEU A 155 10.68 15.91 -5.52
N ASP A 156 11.75 16.17 -4.78
CA ASP A 156 13.02 16.58 -5.35
C ASP A 156 13.79 15.34 -5.83
N VAL A 157 15.06 15.50 -6.15
CA VAL A 157 15.87 14.40 -6.72
C VAL A 157 16.08 13.25 -5.72
N GLN A 158 15.84 13.47 -4.40
CA GLN A 158 15.96 12.46 -3.33
C GLN A 158 15.02 12.77 -2.13
N GLY A 159 13.87 12.12 -2.07
CA GLY A 159 12.99 12.25 -0.90
C GLY A 159 13.51 11.46 0.30
N ALA A 160 13.87 12.13 1.39
CA ALA A 160 14.19 11.47 2.65
C ALA A 160 12.92 11.03 3.38
N LEU A 161 12.82 9.74 3.69
CA LEU A 161 11.72 9.13 4.43
C LEU A 161 12.27 8.44 5.67
N THR A 162 11.93 8.92 6.86
CA THR A 162 12.30 8.26 8.11
C THR A 162 11.16 7.37 8.61
N LEU A 163 11.46 6.11 8.90
CA LEU A 163 10.53 5.15 9.49
C LEU A 163 11.11 4.62 10.81
N PRO A 164 10.31 4.62 11.89
CA PRO A 164 10.72 3.92 13.10
C PRO A 164 10.85 2.42 12.84
N ALA A 165 11.43 1.68 13.79
CA ALA A 165 11.37 0.22 13.77
C ALA A 165 9.92 -0.25 13.58
N GLU A 166 9.71 -1.26 12.73
CA GLU A 166 8.40 -1.78 12.31
C GLU A 166 7.52 -0.79 11.51
N GLY A 167 8.06 0.38 11.15
CA GLY A 167 7.31 1.38 10.40
C GLY A 167 7.11 0.99 8.94
N VAL A 168 5.93 1.31 8.42
CA VAL A 168 5.55 1.13 7.01
C VAL A 168 5.01 2.45 6.47
N ALA A 169 5.40 2.79 5.24
CA ALA A 169 4.80 3.91 4.51
C ALA A 169 4.35 3.49 3.13
N LEU A 170 3.24 4.10 2.69
CA LEU A 170 2.80 4.05 1.31
C LEU A 170 2.99 5.43 0.68
N ILE A 171 3.75 5.46 -0.40
CA ILE A 171 3.92 6.64 -1.25
C ILE A 171 3.06 6.46 -2.48
N THR A 172 2.24 7.46 -2.79
CA THR A 172 1.41 7.48 -3.99
C THR A 172 1.67 8.75 -4.78
N LEU A 173 1.79 8.62 -6.10
CA LEU A 173 1.96 9.78 -6.97
C LEU A 173 1.21 9.58 -8.27
N ALA A 174 0.63 10.68 -8.79
CA ALA A 174 0.07 10.69 -10.12
C ALA A 174 1.19 10.50 -11.15
N TRP A 175 0.95 9.61 -12.11
CA TRP A 175 1.89 9.35 -13.18
C TRP A 175 1.22 9.64 -14.52
N SER A 176 1.89 10.46 -15.32
CA SER A 176 1.60 10.64 -16.73
C SER A 176 2.80 10.10 -17.47
N GLU A 177 2.60 9.12 -18.36
CA GLU A 177 3.71 8.65 -19.18
C GLU A 177 4.31 9.81 -19.98
N PRO A 178 5.65 9.97 -20.01
CA PRO A 178 6.28 10.91 -20.91
C PRO A 178 5.95 10.48 -22.35
N GLY A 179 5.03 11.17 -23.01
CA GLY A 179 4.65 10.92 -24.41
C GLY A 179 3.22 10.42 -24.66
N ALA A 180 2.39 10.21 -23.64
CA ALA A 180 0.98 9.86 -23.85
C ALA A 180 0.11 11.09 -24.22
N LEU A 181 0.50 11.81 -25.29
CA LEU A 181 -0.44 12.59 -26.09
C LEU A 181 -1.22 11.64 -27.01
N TYR A 182 -1.85 10.60 -26.45
CA TYR A 182 -2.85 9.84 -27.21
C TYR A 182 -4.13 10.66 -27.19
N LYS A 183 -4.31 11.50 -28.21
CA LYS A 183 -5.60 12.11 -28.52
C LYS A 183 -6.64 11.00 -28.51
N ARG A 184 -7.60 11.05 -27.57
CA ARG A 184 -8.81 10.24 -27.68
C ARG A 184 -9.34 10.40 -29.11
N PRO A 185 -9.57 9.33 -29.89
CA PRO A 185 -10.39 9.48 -31.07
C PRO A 185 -11.73 10.03 -30.58
N ARG A 186 -12.17 11.16 -31.12
CA ARG A 186 -13.55 11.60 -30.92
C ARG A 186 -14.42 10.39 -31.25
N ALA A 187 -15.33 10.04 -30.33
CA ALA A 187 -16.30 8.99 -30.58
C ALA A 187 -16.90 9.22 -31.97
N PHE A 188 -16.70 8.26 -32.86
CA PHE A 188 -17.29 8.30 -34.19
C PHE A 188 -18.79 8.19 -33.98
N GLN A 189 -19.48 9.31 -34.12
CA GLN A 189 -20.93 9.36 -34.05
C GLN A 189 -21.43 8.52 -35.23
N ARG A 190 -22.02 7.37 -34.92
CA ARG A 190 -22.46 6.38 -35.91
C ARG A 190 -23.62 6.99 -36.71
N ALA A 191 -23.34 7.47 -37.92
CA ALA A 191 -24.37 7.69 -38.92
C ALA A 191 -24.88 6.31 -39.39
N SER A 192 -26.20 6.15 -39.47
CA SER A 192 -26.87 4.96 -39.99
C SER A 192 -26.49 4.71 -41.46
N PRO A 193 -26.44 3.44 -41.92
CA PRO A 193 -25.94 3.12 -43.25
C PRO A 193 -26.99 3.39 -44.34
N THR A 194 -26.58 4.12 -45.38
CA THR A 194 -27.25 4.11 -46.68
C THR A 194 -26.35 3.39 -47.68
N ALA A 195 -26.96 2.57 -48.53
CA ALA A 195 -26.36 1.51 -49.34
C ALA A 195 -25.33 1.96 -50.41
N THR A 196 -24.39 1.06 -50.72
CA THR A 196 -23.45 1.09 -51.86
C THR A 196 -24.08 0.48 -53.12
N PRO A 197 -23.61 0.85 -54.34
CA PRO A 197 -22.66 -0.02 -55.09
C PRO A 197 -21.58 0.80 -55.85
N ALA A 198 -20.27 0.46 -55.84
CA ALA A 198 -19.49 -0.57 -56.57
C ALA A 198 -18.71 0.00 -57.79
N THR A 199 -17.51 -0.59 -58.07
CA THR A 199 -16.60 -0.47 -59.26
C THR A 199 -15.37 0.46 -59.09
N THR A 200 -14.12 0.26 -59.56
CA THR A 200 -13.17 -0.83 -59.95
C THR A 200 -11.82 -0.12 -60.26
N GLY A 201 -10.65 -0.74 -60.01
CA GLY A 201 -9.39 -0.46 -60.74
C GLY A 201 -8.16 0.07 -59.94
N PRO A 202 -6.90 -0.13 -60.41
CA PRO A 202 -5.78 -0.63 -59.58
C PRO A 202 -4.50 0.26 -59.52
N MET A 203 -3.46 -0.25 -58.82
CA MET A 203 -1.99 -0.17 -59.09
C MET A 203 -1.08 0.53 -58.04
N GLU A 204 -0.11 -0.25 -57.50
CA GLU A 204 1.29 0.07 -57.07
C GLU A 204 1.58 1.23 -56.06
N THR A 205 2.65 1.32 -55.25
CA THR A 205 3.93 0.61 -55.03
C THR A 205 4.49 0.98 -53.61
N MET A 206 5.26 0.06 -53.01
CA MET A 206 6.43 0.17 -52.09
C MET A 206 6.54 1.19 -50.92
N GLY A 207 7.01 0.70 -49.75
CA GLY A 207 7.74 1.50 -48.74
C GLY A 207 7.88 0.93 -47.30
N ALA A 208 8.93 0.13 -47.05
CA ALA A 208 9.74 -0.14 -45.83
C ALA A 208 9.15 -0.08 -44.37
N ILE A 209 9.15 -1.21 -43.61
CA ILE A 209 10.10 -1.65 -42.51
C ILE A 209 10.03 -0.84 -41.18
N ALA A 210 9.35 -1.32 -40.13
CA ALA A 210 9.79 -2.09 -38.92
C ALA A 210 10.65 -1.29 -37.89
N HIS A 211 10.46 -1.34 -36.55
CA HIS A 211 10.21 -2.47 -35.66
C HIS A 211 9.55 -2.06 -34.32
N ALA A 212 8.70 -2.94 -33.78
CA ALA A 212 8.34 -3.03 -32.36
C ALA A 212 8.79 -4.41 -31.86
N LYS A 213 9.26 -4.51 -30.61
CA LYS A 213 9.36 -5.80 -29.91
C LYS A 213 8.85 -5.68 -28.49
N ALA A 214 7.62 -6.16 -28.28
CA ALA A 214 7.20 -6.71 -27.01
C ALA A 214 7.68 -8.16 -26.96
N LEU A 215 8.50 -8.51 -25.97
CA LEU A 215 8.85 -9.89 -25.72
C LEU A 215 7.72 -10.54 -24.92
N HIS A 216 7.08 -11.55 -25.49
CA HIS A 216 6.21 -12.47 -24.76
C HIS A 216 6.80 -13.87 -24.89
N GLN A 217 7.02 -14.53 -23.76
CA GLN A 217 7.04 -15.99 -23.74
C GLN A 217 6.11 -16.47 -22.61
N ARG A 218 5.01 -17.08 -23.05
CA ARG A 218 4.21 -18.03 -22.27
C ARG A 218 4.82 -19.42 -22.46
N ARG A 219 4.71 -20.29 -21.46
CA ARG A 219 3.70 -21.37 -21.43
C ARG A 219 3.78 -22.22 -20.16
N ARG A 220 2.61 -22.68 -19.73
CA ARG A 220 2.37 -23.77 -18.77
C ARG A 220 2.38 -25.14 -19.48
N ALA A 221 2.54 -26.16 -18.61
CA ALA A 221 2.06 -27.55 -18.66
C ALA A 221 2.92 -28.60 -19.39
N ALA A 222 3.58 -29.45 -18.59
CA ALA A 222 3.24 -30.87 -18.42
C ALA A 222 3.29 -31.19 -16.92
#